data_AF-A0A9D1TUQ9-F1
#
_entry.id   AF-A0A9D1TUQ9-F1
#
_cell.length_a   1.000
_cell.length_b   1.000
_cell.length_c   1.000
_cell.angle_alpha   90.00
_cell.angle_beta   90.00
_cell.angle_gamma   90.00
#
_symmetry.space_group_name_H-M   'P 1'
#
loop_
_entity.id
_entity.type
_entity.pdbx_description
1 polymer ?
#
loop_
_entity_poly.entity_id
_entity_poly.type
_entity_poly.pdbx_seq_one_letter_code
_entity_poly.pdbx_strand_id
1 'polypeptide(L)'
;MFCLLMLVVPVMGAQNQIVLDSRFSLSHHLENNKSASNRDTMETMSLSFHDVSLTYLMSLLAAESGRNIVVPPSVEQKITLNLVEMTFDEILEIILLYTNLQKVEKHNVIFLTNHKDFQRLEKGKLTTEVMKLNYAEAEELLTMLDK
;
A
#
# COMPACT_ATOMS: atom_id res chain seq x y z
N MET A 1 -54.12 -6.61 1.52
CA MET A 1 -53.70 -5.33 0.90
C MET A 1 -53.63 -4.29 2.02
N PHE A 2 -52.53 -4.30 2.77
CA PHE A 2 -52.34 -3.45 3.95
C PHE A 2 -51.34 -2.34 3.57
N CYS A 3 -51.83 -1.11 3.46
CA CYS A 3 -51.01 0.08 3.30
C CYS A 3 -51.32 0.98 4.50
N LEU A 4 -50.48 0.93 5.53
CA LEU A 4 -50.59 1.80 6.70
C LEU A 4 -49.49 2.87 6.64
N LEU A 5 -49.98 4.05 6.32
CA LEU A 5 -49.55 5.41 6.63
C LEU A 5 -48.36 5.61 7.60
N MET A 6 -47.44 6.46 7.12
CA MET A 6 -46.51 7.39 7.78
C MET A 6 -46.35 7.40 9.31
N LEU A 7 -45.07 7.44 9.73
CA LEU A 7 -44.63 8.20 10.89
C LEU A 7 -43.41 9.07 10.53
N VAL A 8 -43.55 10.35 10.86
CA VAL A 8 -42.62 11.50 10.74
C VAL A 8 -41.34 11.21 11.58
N VAL A 9 -40.12 11.58 11.18
CA VAL A 9 -39.35 12.78 11.62
C VAL A 9 -37.95 12.71 10.96
N PRO A 10 -37.36 13.84 10.52
CA PRO A 10 -36.12 13.89 9.73
C PRO A 10 -34.86 13.81 10.59
N VAL A 11 -33.80 13.19 10.05
CA VAL A 11 -32.42 13.45 10.45
C VAL A 11 -31.60 13.72 9.20
N MET A 12 -31.56 15.00 8.83
CA MET A 12 -30.50 15.56 7.99
C MET A 12 -29.32 15.84 8.92
N GLY A 13 -28.34 14.95 8.90
CA GLY A 13 -27.14 15.06 9.72
C GLY A 13 -26.05 14.21 9.09
N ALA A 14 -25.15 14.87 8.38
CA ALA A 14 -24.00 14.24 7.75
C ALA A 14 -23.23 13.39 8.77
N GLN A 15 -23.27 12.08 8.58
CA GLN A 15 -22.27 11.18 9.11
C GLN A 15 -21.86 10.26 7.96
N ASN A 16 -20.62 10.43 7.53
CA ASN A 16 -19.91 9.49 6.69
C ASN A 16 -19.76 8.18 7.49
N GLN A 17 -20.80 7.36 7.50
CA GLN A 17 -20.75 6.00 8.01
C GLN A 17 -20.17 5.12 6.91
N ILE A 18 -18.87 4.84 7.01
CA ILE A 18 -18.30 3.68 6.33
C ILE A 18 -18.80 2.47 7.12
N VAL A 19 -19.88 1.85 6.66
CA VAL A 19 -20.30 0.54 7.13
C VAL A 19 -19.35 -0.48 6.49
N LEU A 20 -18.29 -0.86 7.20
CA LEU A 20 -17.52 -2.05 6.84
C LEU A 20 -18.33 -3.28 7.27
N ASP A 21 -19.14 -3.79 6.34
CA ASP A 21 -19.77 -5.11 6.51
C ASP A 21 -18.67 -6.17 6.62
N SER A 22 -18.72 -6.93 7.71
CA SER A 22 -17.76 -7.95 8.09
C SER A 22 -18.14 -9.30 7.52
N ARG A 23 -18.27 -9.40 6.18
CA ARG A 23 -18.49 -10.68 5.49
C ARG A 23 -17.81 -10.73 4.12
N PHE A 24 -16.49 -10.93 4.09
CA PHE A 24 -15.98 -11.78 3.02
C PHE A 24 -14.79 -12.63 3.49
N SER A 25 -15.02 -13.93 3.34
CA SER A 25 -14.26 -15.06 3.87
C SER A 25 -12.87 -15.18 3.24
N LEU A 26 -11.87 -15.43 4.08
CA LEU A 26 -10.57 -15.97 3.66
C LEU A 26 -10.70 -17.48 3.45
N SER A 27 -10.42 -17.98 2.23
CA SER A 27 -9.48 -19.10 2.03
C SER A 27 -9.21 -19.42 0.55
N HIS A 28 -7.92 -19.68 0.30
CA HIS A 28 -7.30 -20.59 -0.66
C HIS A 28 -7.43 -20.35 -2.19
N HIS A 29 -6.32 -20.01 -2.86
CA HIS A 29 -5.38 -21.01 -3.38
C HIS A 29 -4.10 -20.33 -3.87
N LEU A 30 -2.94 -20.77 -3.38
CA LEU A 30 -1.68 -20.57 -4.08
C LEU A 30 -1.75 -21.44 -5.34
N GLU A 31 -2.00 -20.83 -6.49
CA GLU A 31 -1.86 -21.48 -7.78
C GLU A 31 -0.71 -20.84 -8.55
N ASN A 32 0.44 -21.50 -8.41
CA ASN A 32 1.66 -21.18 -9.10
C ASN A 32 1.54 -21.70 -10.55
N ASN A 33 0.84 -20.97 -11.41
CA ASN A 33 0.82 -21.21 -12.85
C ASN A 33 1.71 -20.19 -13.56
N LYS A 34 3.00 -20.51 -13.61
CA LYS A 34 3.94 -19.96 -14.60
C LYS A 34 3.58 -20.58 -15.95
N SER A 35 2.59 -20.01 -16.63
CA SER A 35 2.23 -20.37 -18.00
C SER A 35 2.06 -19.10 -18.81
N ALA A 36 2.91 -18.99 -19.82
CA ALA A 36 3.08 -17.87 -20.72
C ALA A 36 1.79 -17.48 -21.43
N SER A 37 1.27 -16.29 -21.11
CA SER A 37 0.65 -15.35 -22.05
C SER A 37 0.06 -14.20 -21.25
N ASN A 38 0.84 -13.15 -21.01
CA ASN A 38 0.25 -11.83 -21.12
C ASN A 38 1.27 -10.92 -21.78
N ARG A 39 0.81 -10.17 -22.77
CA ARG A 39 1.65 -9.20 -23.46
C ARG A 39 1.87 -8.06 -22.48
N ASP A 40 2.92 -8.17 -21.68
CA ASP A 40 3.53 -7.01 -21.06
C ASP A 40 4.20 -6.24 -22.20
N THR A 41 3.39 -5.58 -23.02
CA THR A 41 3.85 -4.41 -23.76
C THR A 41 4.18 -3.41 -22.67
N MET A 42 5.42 -3.48 -22.21
CA MET A 42 6.04 -2.45 -21.39
C MET A 42 5.97 -1.17 -22.20
N GLU A 43 4.89 -0.42 -21.99
CA GLU A 43 4.69 0.89 -22.60
C GLU A 43 5.78 1.79 -22.03
N THR A 44 6.71 2.17 -22.90
CA THR A 44 7.78 3.09 -22.55
C THR A 44 7.24 4.50 -22.63
N MET A 45 7.59 5.30 -21.63
CA MET A 45 7.18 6.69 -21.51
C MET A 45 8.43 7.57 -21.41
N SER A 46 8.38 8.73 -22.06
CA SER A 46 9.41 9.76 -21.98
C SER A 46 8.82 10.99 -21.33
N LEU A 47 9.37 11.42 -20.20
CA LEU A 47 8.82 12.47 -19.37
C LEU A 47 9.94 13.37 -18.85
N SER A 48 9.75 14.69 -18.97
CA SER A 48 10.71 15.70 -18.49
C SER A 48 10.00 16.65 -17.54
N PHE A 49 10.46 16.68 -16.30
CA PHE A 49 9.90 17.49 -15.23
C PHE A 49 10.96 18.38 -14.61
N HIS A 50 10.61 19.65 -14.39
CA HIS A 50 11.48 20.64 -13.80
C HIS A 50 10.76 21.35 -12.65
N ASP A 51 11.35 21.31 -11.45
CA ASP A 51 10.82 21.93 -10.23
C ASP A 51 9.34 21.58 -9.92
N VAL A 52 8.96 20.32 -10.11
CA VAL A 52 7.58 19.87 -9.84
C VAL A 52 7.46 19.24 -8.45
N SER A 53 6.28 19.35 -7.85
CA SER A 53 5.97 18.63 -6.61
C SER A 53 5.88 17.13 -6.88
N LEU A 54 6.45 16.32 -5.98
CA LEU A 54 6.41 14.86 -6.07
C LEU A 54 4.97 14.33 -6.13
N THR A 55 4.04 14.92 -5.37
CA THR A 55 2.63 14.49 -5.36
C THR A 55 2.01 14.64 -6.75
N TYR A 56 2.26 15.79 -7.40
CA TYR A 56 1.74 16.07 -8.74
C TYR A 56 2.33 15.11 -9.76
N LEU A 57 3.64 14.89 -9.71
CA LEU A 57 4.32 13.93 -10.57
C LEU A 57 3.72 12.52 -10.43
N MET A 58 3.53 12.05 -9.19
CA MET A 58 2.98 10.71 -8.93
C MET A 58 1.55 10.57 -9.44
N SER A 59 0.72 11.62 -9.31
CA SER A 59 -0.63 11.63 -9.86
C SER A 59 -0.63 11.55 -11.38
N LEU A 60 0.27 12.27 -12.05
CA LEU A 60 0.42 12.18 -13.50
C LEU A 60 0.87 10.79 -13.92
N LEU A 61 1.88 10.22 -13.27
CA LEU A 61 2.39 8.88 -13.56
C LEU A 61 1.32 7.80 -13.34
N ALA A 62 0.48 7.94 -12.31
CA ALA A 62 -0.66 7.08 -12.05
C ALA A 62 -1.71 7.16 -13.17
N ALA A 63 -1.98 8.38 -13.68
CA ALA A 63 -2.94 8.61 -14.75
C ALA A 63 -2.48 8.01 -16.09
N GLU A 64 -1.20 8.20 -16.44
CA GLU A 64 -0.63 7.66 -17.69
C GLU A 64 -0.60 6.11 -17.69
N SER A 65 -0.24 5.50 -16.55
CA SER A 65 -0.14 4.03 -16.46
C SER A 65 -1.44 3.30 -16.12
N GLY A 66 -2.51 4.04 -15.76
CA GLY A 66 -3.76 3.46 -15.28
C GLY A 66 -3.66 2.71 -13.94
N ARG A 67 -2.62 2.97 -13.14
CA ARG A 67 -2.40 2.33 -11.83
C ARG A 67 -2.85 3.22 -10.68
N ASN A 68 -3.33 2.60 -9.60
CA ASN A 68 -3.76 3.33 -8.40
C ASN A 68 -2.58 3.57 -7.46
N ILE A 69 -2.23 4.84 -7.23
CA ILE A 69 -1.16 5.26 -6.32
C ILE A 69 -1.72 6.22 -5.28
N VAL A 70 -1.36 6.02 -4.01
CA VAL A 70 -1.70 6.91 -2.90
C VAL A 70 -0.42 7.47 -2.29
N VAL A 71 -0.30 8.79 -2.30
CA VAL A 71 0.82 9.53 -1.71
C VAL A 71 0.38 10.14 -0.38
N PRO A 72 1.11 9.93 0.73
CA PRO A 72 0.77 10.53 2.00
C PRO A 72 1.07 12.04 1.99
N PRO A 73 0.32 12.86 2.75
CA PRO A 73 0.48 14.31 2.77
C PRO A 73 1.83 14.78 3.34
N SER A 74 2.56 13.90 4.03
CA SER A 74 3.88 14.16 4.60
C SER A 74 4.98 14.39 3.55
N VAL A 75 4.68 14.13 2.27
CA VAL A 75 5.68 14.10 1.19
C VAL A 75 5.61 15.39 0.38
N GLU A 76 6.16 16.46 0.94
CA GLU A 76 6.23 17.79 0.32
C GLU A 76 7.62 18.06 -0.30
N GLN A 77 8.08 17.18 -1.19
CA GLN A 77 9.38 17.32 -1.85
C GLN A 77 9.22 17.78 -3.29
N LYS A 78 10.10 18.69 -3.72
CA LYS A 78 10.22 19.11 -5.12
C LYS A 78 11.33 18.34 -5.81
N ILE A 79 11.11 17.94 -7.06
CA ILE A 79 12.08 17.17 -7.82
C ILE A 79 12.18 17.64 -9.27
N THR A 80 13.34 17.39 -9.88
CA THR A 80 13.61 17.60 -11.30
C THR A 80 14.12 16.29 -11.87
N LEU A 81 13.48 15.80 -12.93
CA LEU A 81 13.77 14.50 -13.54
C LEU A 81 13.65 14.61 -15.06
N ASN A 82 14.52 13.91 -15.77
CA ASN A 82 14.42 13.74 -17.20
C ASN A 82 14.57 12.26 -17.54
N LEU A 83 13.49 11.65 -18.02
CA LEU A 83 13.38 10.22 -18.26
C LEU A 83 13.04 10.00 -19.74
N VAL A 84 13.74 9.08 -20.38
CA VAL A 84 13.62 8.78 -21.82
C VAL A 84 13.46 7.28 -21.99
N GLU A 85 12.39 6.88 -22.67
CA GLU A 85 12.11 5.47 -23.02
C GLU A 85 12.15 4.52 -21.81
N MET A 86 11.55 4.91 -20.69
CA MET A 86 11.54 4.11 -19.46
C MET A 86 10.16 3.52 -19.20
N THR A 87 10.11 2.36 -18.57
CA THR A 87 8.86 1.73 -18.14
C THR A 87 8.35 2.31 -16.83
N PHE A 88 7.05 2.17 -16.57
CA PHE A 88 6.44 2.67 -15.33
C PHE A 88 7.16 2.18 -14.07
N ASP A 89 7.49 0.89 -13.99
CA ASP A 89 8.11 0.32 -12.78
C ASP A 89 9.53 0.84 -12.57
N GLU A 90 10.30 1.03 -13.65
CA GLU A 90 11.65 1.62 -13.57
C GLU A 90 11.60 3.09 -13.13
N ILE A 91 10.66 3.86 -13.68
CA ILE A 91 10.44 5.26 -13.28
C ILE A 91 10.10 5.31 -11.79
N LEU A 92 9.16 4.47 -11.35
CA LEU A 92 8.74 4.41 -9.96
C LEU A 92 9.92 4.09 -9.04
N GLU A 93 10.72 3.09 -9.38
CA GLU A 93 11.90 2.70 -8.58
C GLU A 93 12.91 3.85 -8.43
N ILE A 94 13.22 4.56 -9.51
CA ILE A 94 14.13 5.71 -9.48
C ILE A 94 13.62 6.80 -8.55
N ILE A 95 12.32 7.12 -8.64
CA ILE A 95 11.74 8.17 -7.79
C ILE A 95 11.75 7.75 -6.32
N LEU A 96 11.44 6.48 -6.02
CA LEU A 96 11.49 5.94 -4.66
C LEU A 96 12.91 5.99 -4.08
N LEU A 97 13.92 5.64 -4.88
CA LEU A 97 15.32 5.69 -4.49
C LEU A 97 15.77 7.12 -4.16
N TYR A 98 15.40 8.10 -4.99
CA TYR A 98 15.77 9.50 -4.76
C TYR A 98 15.10 10.10 -3.51
N THR A 99 13.83 9.77 -3.28
CA THR A 99 13.01 10.38 -2.23
C THR A 99 13.02 9.62 -0.90
N ASN A 100 13.75 8.49 -0.83
CA ASN A 100 13.78 7.56 0.31
C ASN A 100 12.37 7.11 0.75
N LEU A 101 11.49 6.94 -0.23
CA LEU A 101 10.15 6.40 -0.05
C LEU A 101 10.16 4.90 -0.29
N GLN A 102 9.19 4.22 0.30
CA GLN A 102 8.95 2.80 0.13
C GLN A 102 7.55 2.62 -0.44
N LYS A 103 7.38 1.63 -1.32
CA LYS A 103 6.07 1.22 -1.81
C LYS A 103 5.54 0.05 -0.98
N VAL A 104 4.25 0.09 -0.68
CA VAL A 104 3.51 -0.98 -0.02
C VAL A 104 2.28 -1.29 -0.88
N GLU A 105 2.21 -2.48 -1.45
CA GLU A 105 1.11 -2.86 -2.33
C GLU A 105 0.02 -3.57 -1.52
N LYS A 106 -1.22 -3.07 -1.59
CA LYS A 106 -2.39 -3.69 -0.97
C LYS A 106 -3.61 -3.54 -1.87
N HIS A 107 -4.30 -4.65 -2.16
CA HIS A 107 -5.58 -4.65 -2.89
C HIS A 107 -5.57 -3.81 -4.18
N ASN A 108 -4.56 -3.99 -5.05
CA ASN A 108 -4.42 -3.24 -6.31
C ASN A 108 -4.19 -1.72 -6.15
N VAL A 109 -3.73 -1.30 -4.97
CA VAL A 109 -3.33 0.08 -4.67
C VAL A 109 -1.90 0.08 -4.15
N ILE A 110 -1.08 0.98 -4.71
CA ILE A 110 0.29 1.21 -4.29
C ILE A 110 0.29 2.37 -3.29
N PHE A 111 0.62 2.07 -2.04
CA PHE A 111 0.78 3.09 -1.00
C PHE A 111 2.24 3.50 -0.93
N LEU A 112 2.52 4.79 -1.07
CA LEU A 112 3.83 5.32 -0.78
C LEU A 112 3.94 5.61 0.72
N THR A 113 5.09 5.32 1.31
CA THR A 113 5.34 5.58 2.72
C THR A 113 6.77 6.01 2.94
N ASN A 114 6.99 6.85 3.95
CA ASN A 114 8.34 7.22 4.35
C ASN A 114 9.05 6.02 4.97
N HIS A 115 10.37 5.94 4.83
CA HIS A 115 11.16 4.85 5.41
C HIS A 115 10.92 4.68 6.93
N LYS A 116 10.76 5.78 7.68
CA LYS A 116 10.47 5.76 9.13
C LYS A 116 9.12 5.10 9.44
N ASP A 117 8.09 5.45 8.68
CA ASP A 117 6.74 4.92 8.87
C ASP A 117 6.65 3.46 8.43
N PHE A 118 7.35 3.10 7.35
CA PHE A 118 7.50 1.72 6.90
C PHE A 118 8.08 0.82 8.00
N GLN A 119 9.21 1.23 8.61
CA GLN A 119 9.80 0.47 9.70
C GLN A 119 8.86 0.30 10.89
N ARG A 120 8.03 1.31 11.19
CA ARG A 120 7.03 1.23 12.26
C ARG A 120 5.92 0.24 11.92
N LEU A 121 5.46 0.21 10.67
CA LEU A 121 4.46 -0.75 10.19
C LEU A 121 5.00 -2.19 10.27
N GLU A 122 6.26 -2.40 9.86
CA GLU A 122 6.91 -3.71 9.92
C GLU A 122 7.14 -4.17 11.38
N LYS A 123 7.69 -3.29 12.24
CA LYS A 123 7.90 -3.60 13.66
C LYS A 123 6.60 -3.79 14.44
N GLY A 124 5.53 -3.12 14.04
CA GLY A 124 4.19 -3.28 14.63
C GLY A 124 3.57 -4.65 14.33
N LYS A 125 4.07 -5.37 13.32
CA LYS A 125 3.69 -6.76 13.05
C LYS A 125 4.46 -7.68 14.00
N LEU A 126 4.02 -7.73 15.26
CA LEU A 126 4.54 -8.69 16.23
C LEU A 126 4.31 -10.11 15.71
N THR A 127 5.38 -10.82 15.39
CA THR A 127 5.31 -12.24 15.04
C THR A 127 5.53 -13.06 16.31
N THR A 128 4.49 -13.76 16.75
CA THR A 128 4.61 -14.73 17.84
C THR A 128 5.07 -16.06 17.26
N GLU A 129 6.35 -16.38 17.42
CA GLU A 129 6.87 -17.71 17.09
C GLU A 129 6.98 -18.55 18.37
N VAL A 130 6.42 -19.76 18.32
CA VAL A 130 6.54 -20.73 19.42
C VAL A 130 7.70 -21.67 19.09
N MET A 131 8.82 -21.50 19.79
CA MET A 131 9.98 -22.40 19.66
C MET A 131 9.90 -23.52 20.70
N LYS A 132 9.97 -24.78 20.26
CA LYS A 132 10.07 -25.93 21.16
C LYS A 132 11.51 -26.06 21.67
N LEU A 133 11.66 -26.13 22.99
CA LEU A 133 12.94 -26.31 23.65
C LEU A 133 13.17 -27.81 23.90
N ASN A 134 14.31 -28.33 23.46
CA ASN A 134 14.65 -29.76 23.61
C ASN A 134 15.63 -30.04 24.75
N TYR A 135 16.39 -29.03 25.19
CA TYR A 135 17.54 -29.22 26.10
C TYR A 135 17.65 -28.17 27.20
N ALA A 136 16.71 -27.23 27.28
CA ALA A 136 16.74 -26.15 28.27
C ALA A 136 15.35 -25.94 28.87
N GLU A 137 15.32 -25.71 30.18
CA GLU A 137 14.15 -25.25 30.92
C GLU A 137 13.81 -23.82 30.47
N ALA A 138 12.53 -23.54 30.23
CA ALA A 138 12.11 -22.22 29.75
C ALA A 138 12.42 -21.09 30.76
N GLU A 139 12.47 -21.41 32.05
CA GLU A 139 12.70 -20.46 33.14
C GLU A 139 14.15 -19.91 33.13
N GLU A 140 15.15 -20.75 32.85
CA GLU A 140 16.55 -20.30 32.76
C GLU A 140 16.76 -19.34 31.58
N LEU A 141 16.11 -19.61 30.44
CA LEU A 141 16.22 -18.76 29.26
C LEU A 141 15.53 -17.40 29.43
N LEU A 142 14.48 -17.32 30.24
CA LEU A 142 13.79 -16.05 30.54
C LEU A 142 14.77 -15.03 31.13
N THR A 143 15.65 -15.47 32.04
CA THR A 143 16.64 -14.60 32.69
C THR A 143 17.72 -14.09 31.73
N MET A 144 17.95 -14.78 30.61
CA MET A 144 18.92 -14.37 29.60
C MET A 144 18.33 -13.44 28.53
N LEU A 145 17.02 -13.50 28.33
CA LEU A 145 16.30 -12.71 27.31
C LEU A 145 15.89 -11.31 27.79
N ASP A 146 15.76 -11.11 29.11
CA ASP A 146 15.29 -9.86 29.73
C ASP A 146 16.36 -8.74 29.83
N LYS A 147 17.38 -8.78 28.96
CA LYS A 147 18.52 -7.81 28.93
C LYS A 147 18.36 -6.70 27.92
#